data_AF-A0A7W1ZDI6-F1
#
_entry.id   AF-A0A7W1ZDI6-F1
#
_cell.length_a   1.000
_cell.length_b   1.000
_cell.length_c   1.000
_cell.angle_alpha   90.00
_cell.angle_beta   90.00
_cell.angle_gamma   90.00
#
_symmetry.space_group_name_H-M   'P 1'
#
loop_
_entity.id
_entity.type
_entity.pdbx_description
1 polymer ?
#
loop_
_entity_poly.entity_id
_entity_poly.type
_entity_poly.pdbx_seq_one_letter_code
_entity_poly.pdbx_strand_id
1 'polypeptide(L)'
;MITILLLIIVPIAIWIFLKVQSGKYTDADVSNKDERVYFYLALIPILLVSSLITYIYNQPNYIYNGIIITTILIFACYLINYFSKISLHVSINSYLAVSLFLFSPVLSITWLIITMIIGWSRIHLNRHSKSDVLLGFIMGILAGIVFLNTQNKFNYIPTVQIKNDEFTTCENSTINEVTNGLLEVHPKESFIDEPVFITAFKLEPFQNAVIRVKSTDSSGNKWESFACYQANESGIINLDLQEPLNQSSYIGRHAMGLFWSMKPERLEPFQYGTNLDFDISLEIDHVETEKVTITRKTYHDLSSLQIIKAEIRDDIIGNFYQKKDSKSKPIIVLLGGSGGNFQNNKATYLAAKGYPVLDLKYFGDGHLPE
;
A
#
# COMPACT_ATOMS: atom_id res chain seq x y z
N MET A 1 4.37 -0.30 -10.71
CA MET A 1 3.79 -0.05 -12.05
C MET A 1 4.82 -0.16 -13.18
N ILE A 2 5.96 0.54 -13.09
CA ILE A 2 7.05 0.49 -14.10
C ILE A 2 7.55 -0.94 -14.35
N THR A 3 7.67 -1.76 -13.31
CA THR A 3 8.09 -3.17 -13.40
C THR A 3 7.20 -4.02 -14.31
N ILE A 4 5.87 -3.88 -14.21
CA ILE A 4 4.92 -4.63 -15.04
C ILE A 4 4.99 -4.15 -16.50
N LEU A 5 5.13 -2.83 -16.70
CA LEU A 5 5.23 -2.23 -18.02
C LEU A 5 6.46 -2.76 -18.78
N LEU A 6 7.64 -2.73 -18.15
CA LEU A 6 8.91 -3.08 -18.78
C LEU A 6 9.12 -4.59 -18.91
N LEU A 7 8.68 -5.40 -17.95
CA LEU A 7 8.93 -6.84 -17.96
C LEU A 7 7.89 -7.64 -18.74
N ILE A 8 6.65 -7.12 -18.83
CA ILE A 8 5.52 -7.88 -19.38
C ILE A 8 4.96 -7.16 -20.61
N ILE A 9 4.41 -5.96 -20.44
CA ILE A 9 3.62 -5.30 -21.50
C ILE A 9 4.47 -4.97 -22.73
N VAL A 10 5.60 -4.28 -22.55
CA VAL A 10 6.45 -3.83 -23.65
C VAL A 10 7.05 -5.01 -24.44
N PRO A 11 7.67 -6.03 -23.81
CA PRO A 11 8.21 -7.18 -24.53
C PRO A 11 7.14 -7.93 -25.34
N ILE A 12 5.95 -8.13 -24.77
CA ILE A 12 4.84 -8.81 -25.46
C ILE A 12 4.33 -7.97 -26.64
N ALA A 13 4.13 -6.66 -26.44
CA ALA A 13 3.65 -5.78 -27.51
C ALA A 13 4.63 -5.73 -28.69
N ILE A 14 5.93 -5.60 -28.41
CA ILE A 14 6.99 -5.66 -29.44
C ILE A 14 6.94 -7.02 -30.14
N TRP A 15 6.84 -8.12 -29.40
CA TRP A 15 6.83 -9.46 -29.98
C TRP A 15 5.62 -9.70 -30.89
N ILE A 16 4.41 -9.33 -30.46
CA ILE A 16 3.19 -9.42 -31.29
C ILE A 16 3.36 -8.57 -32.56
N PHE A 17 3.81 -7.32 -32.41
CA PHE A 17 4.03 -6.41 -33.54
C PHE A 17 4.99 -7.01 -34.58
N LEU A 18 6.12 -7.56 -34.13
CA LEU A 18 7.09 -8.21 -35.02
C LEU A 18 6.51 -9.45 -35.70
N LYS A 19 5.68 -10.25 -34.99
CA LYS A 19 5.04 -11.45 -35.55
C LYS A 19 4.01 -11.11 -36.62
N VAL A 20 3.18 -10.09 -36.38
CA VAL A 20 2.21 -9.58 -37.36
C VAL A 20 2.92 -9.00 -38.58
N GLN A 21 3.95 -8.16 -38.39
CA GLN A 21 4.77 -7.62 -39.48
C GLN A 21 5.44 -8.71 -40.33
N SER A 22 5.88 -9.79 -39.69
CA SER A 22 6.48 -10.94 -40.40
C SER A 22 5.47 -11.87 -41.09
N GLY A 23 4.16 -11.59 -41.01
CA GLY A 23 3.09 -12.43 -41.54
C GLY A 23 2.91 -13.77 -40.81
N LYS A 24 3.58 -13.96 -39.67
CA LYS A 24 3.48 -15.19 -38.86
C LYS A 24 2.21 -15.23 -38.02
N TYR A 25 1.65 -14.07 -37.68
CA TYR A 25 0.35 -13.92 -37.03
C TYR A 25 -0.61 -13.17 -37.93
N THR A 26 -1.84 -13.66 -37.98
CA THR A 26 -2.90 -13.13 -38.84
C THR A 26 -3.39 -11.76 -38.35
N ASP A 27 -3.45 -11.56 -37.03
CA ASP A 27 -3.88 -10.32 -36.40
C ASP A 27 -3.21 -10.12 -35.04
N ALA A 28 -3.23 -8.88 -34.54
CA ALA A 28 -2.65 -8.52 -33.25
C ALA A 28 -3.41 -9.15 -32.05
N ASP A 29 -4.66 -9.56 -32.27
CA ASP A 29 -5.50 -10.21 -31.25
C ASP A 29 -5.17 -11.70 -31.06
N VAL A 30 -4.26 -12.25 -31.89
CA VAL A 30 -3.91 -13.67 -31.94
C VAL A 30 -5.19 -14.53 -31.98
N SER A 31 -6.08 -14.18 -32.92
CA SER A 31 -7.42 -14.75 -32.98
C SER A 31 -7.43 -16.24 -33.34
N ASN A 32 -6.41 -16.72 -34.04
CA ASN A 32 -6.27 -18.11 -34.47
C ASN A 32 -5.83 -19.01 -33.29
N LYS A 33 -6.52 -20.14 -33.13
CA LYS A 33 -6.30 -21.10 -32.03
C LYS A 33 -4.88 -21.69 -32.04
N ASP A 34 -4.29 -21.90 -33.22
CA ASP A 34 -2.94 -22.46 -33.36
C ASP A 34 -1.85 -21.43 -33.04
N GLU A 35 -2.05 -20.18 -33.48
CA GLU A 35 -1.16 -19.06 -33.14
C GLU A 35 -1.13 -18.81 -31.62
N ARG A 36 -2.28 -19.01 -30.94
CA ARG A 36 -2.38 -18.87 -29.48
C ARG A 36 -1.54 -19.85 -28.70
N VAL A 37 -1.35 -21.08 -29.19
CA VAL A 37 -0.51 -22.07 -28.51
C VAL A 37 0.90 -21.51 -28.35
N TYR A 38 1.47 -20.95 -29.42
CA TYR A 38 2.78 -20.30 -29.39
C TYR A 38 2.77 -19.03 -28.53
N PHE A 39 1.69 -18.26 -28.54
CA PHE A 39 1.52 -17.11 -27.66
C PHE A 39 1.58 -17.51 -26.18
N TYR A 40 0.84 -18.55 -25.78
CA TYR A 40 0.85 -19.05 -24.40
C TYR A 40 2.23 -19.59 -24.00
N LEU A 41 2.87 -20.38 -24.87
CA LEU A 41 4.19 -20.94 -24.61
C LEU A 41 5.28 -19.86 -24.48
N ALA A 42 5.12 -18.71 -25.13
CA ALA A 42 6.00 -17.56 -24.95
C ALA A 42 5.67 -16.76 -23.69
N LEU A 43 4.38 -16.54 -23.40
CA LEU A 43 3.92 -15.70 -22.31
C LEU A 43 4.17 -16.30 -20.91
N ILE A 44 3.92 -17.59 -20.73
CA ILE A 44 4.01 -18.24 -19.41
C ILE A 44 5.42 -18.15 -18.81
N PRO A 45 6.52 -18.47 -19.54
CA PRO A 45 7.87 -18.29 -19.04
C PRO A 45 8.20 -16.84 -18.67
N ILE A 46 7.74 -15.87 -19.46
CA ILE A 46 7.95 -14.44 -19.18
C ILE A 46 7.28 -14.05 -17.86
N LEU A 47 6.05 -14.52 -17.62
CA LEU A 47 5.34 -14.25 -16.37
C LEU A 47 6.00 -14.95 -15.17
N LEU A 48 6.49 -16.19 -15.32
CA LEU A 48 7.24 -16.90 -14.27
C LEU A 48 8.55 -16.19 -13.90
N VAL A 49 9.32 -15.77 -14.90
CA VAL A 49 10.56 -14.99 -14.69
C VAL A 49 10.24 -13.64 -14.05
N SER A 50 9.19 -12.96 -14.51
CA SER A 50 8.73 -11.69 -13.91
C SER A 50 8.33 -11.88 -12.45
N SER A 51 7.63 -12.96 -12.13
CA SER A 51 7.27 -13.34 -10.75
C SER A 51 8.52 -13.53 -9.89
N LEU A 52 9.51 -14.29 -10.38
CA LEU A 52 10.77 -14.52 -9.67
C LEU A 52 11.54 -13.22 -9.43
N ILE A 53 11.63 -12.35 -10.44
CA ILE A 53 12.26 -11.03 -10.31
C ILE A 53 11.53 -10.22 -9.24
N THR A 54 10.19 -10.12 -9.29
CA THR A 54 9.44 -9.35 -8.29
C THR A 54 9.62 -9.88 -6.86
N TYR A 55 9.79 -11.20 -6.70
CA TYR A 55 10.09 -11.83 -5.43
C TYR A 55 11.49 -11.47 -4.92
N ILE A 56 12.53 -11.64 -5.75
CA ILE A 56 13.93 -11.34 -5.37
C ILE A 56 14.11 -9.87 -4.97
N TYR A 57 13.42 -8.95 -5.67
CA TYR A 57 13.50 -7.51 -5.40
C TYR A 57 12.50 -7.02 -4.35
N ASN A 58 11.88 -7.92 -3.57
CA ASN A 58 10.95 -7.60 -2.47
C ASN A 58 9.87 -6.58 -2.88
N GLN A 59 9.30 -6.74 -4.07
CA GLN A 59 8.18 -5.90 -4.51
C GLN A 59 6.94 -6.17 -3.64
N PRO A 60 6.02 -5.19 -3.52
CA PRO A 60 4.79 -5.37 -2.74
C PRO A 60 4.03 -6.66 -3.09
N ASN A 61 3.50 -7.35 -2.08
CA ASN A 61 2.86 -8.67 -2.20
C ASN A 61 1.76 -8.71 -3.28
N TYR A 62 1.01 -7.62 -3.46
CA TYR A 62 -0.04 -7.54 -4.48
C TYR A 62 0.50 -7.60 -5.91
N ILE A 63 1.74 -7.16 -6.16
CA ILE A 63 2.39 -7.26 -7.48
C ILE A 63 2.77 -8.71 -7.74
N TYR A 64 3.49 -9.33 -6.80
CA TYR A 64 3.94 -10.71 -6.91
C TYR A 64 2.76 -11.70 -7.03
N ASN A 65 1.80 -11.63 -6.11
CA ASN A 65 0.61 -12.48 -6.11
C ASN A 65 -0.25 -12.27 -7.38
N GLY A 66 -0.32 -11.02 -7.87
CA GLY A 66 -1.04 -10.70 -9.09
C GLY A 66 -0.44 -11.39 -10.32
N ILE A 67 0.90 -11.38 -10.45
CA ILE A 67 1.60 -12.04 -11.56
C ILE A 67 1.45 -13.57 -11.46
N ILE A 68 1.58 -14.17 -10.27
CA ILE A 68 1.38 -15.62 -10.10
C ILE A 68 -0.03 -16.05 -10.50
N ILE A 69 -1.05 -15.36 -9.99
CA ILE A 69 -2.44 -15.73 -10.27
C ILE A 69 -2.77 -15.51 -11.75
N THR A 70 -2.24 -14.44 -12.34
CA THR A 70 -2.33 -14.25 -13.80
C THR A 70 -1.67 -15.42 -14.53
N THR A 71 -0.49 -15.86 -14.11
CA THR A 71 0.20 -17.01 -14.72
C THR A 71 -0.64 -18.28 -14.66
N ILE A 72 -1.25 -18.57 -13.50
CA ILE A 72 -2.14 -19.72 -13.30
C ILE A 72 -3.38 -19.61 -14.21
N LEU A 73 -3.98 -18.42 -14.30
CA LEU A 73 -5.12 -18.15 -15.17
C LEU A 73 -4.78 -18.37 -16.65
N ILE A 74 -3.63 -17.84 -17.10
CA ILE A 74 -3.13 -18.03 -18.47
C ILE A 74 -2.87 -19.51 -18.75
N PHE A 75 -2.25 -20.24 -17.82
CA PHE A 75 -2.02 -21.67 -17.96
C PHE A 75 -3.32 -22.47 -18.02
N ALA A 76 -4.31 -22.14 -17.20
CA ALA A 76 -5.64 -22.76 -17.27
C ALA A 76 -6.32 -22.47 -18.61
N CYS A 77 -6.26 -21.22 -19.10
CA CYS A 77 -6.76 -20.87 -20.43
C CYS A 77 -6.01 -21.62 -21.55
N TYR A 78 -4.71 -21.85 -21.43
CA TYR A 78 -3.92 -22.67 -22.36
C TYR A 78 -4.42 -24.12 -22.40
N LEU A 79 -4.66 -24.76 -21.26
CA LEU A 79 -5.19 -26.12 -21.19
C LEU A 79 -6.60 -26.23 -21.78
N ILE A 80 -7.47 -25.28 -21.44
CA ILE A 80 -8.85 -25.25 -21.96
C ILE A 80 -8.86 -24.93 -23.46
N ASN A 81 -7.86 -24.18 -23.94
CA ASN A 81 -7.72 -23.86 -25.36
C ASN A 81 -7.64 -25.13 -26.22
N TYR A 82 -7.24 -26.31 -25.72
CA TYR A 82 -7.33 -27.54 -26.53
C TYR A 82 -8.79 -27.92 -26.86
N PHE A 83 -9.72 -27.69 -25.94
CA PHE A 83 -11.11 -28.15 -26.04
C PHE A 83 -12.09 -27.07 -26.51
N SER A 84 -11.92 -25.83 -26.04
CA SER A 84 -12.82 -24.70 -26.33
C SER A 84 -11.99 -23.48 -26.73
N LYS A 85 -12.54 -22.64 -27.61
CA LYS A 85 -11.93 -21.36 -27.98
C LYS A 85 -12.26 -20.31 -26.91
N ILE A 86 -11.79 -20.49 -25.68
CA ILE A 86 -12.08 -19.55 -24.58
C ILE A 86 -11.56 -18.14 -24.90
N SER A 87 -12.28 -17.12 -24.45
CA SER A 87 -11.87 -15.73 -24.67
C SER A 87 -10.86 -15.27 -23.62
N LEU A 88 -9.57 -15.34 -23.97
CA LEU A 88 -8.47 -14.86 -23.12
C LEU A 88 -8.66 -13.40 -22.67
N HIS A 89 -9.15 -12.55 -23.58
CA HIS A 89 -9.42 -11.14 -23.32
C HIS A 89 -10.46 -10.97 -22.21
N VAL A 90 -11.55 -11.73 -22.26
CA VAL A 90 -12.60 -11.66 -21.24
C VAL A 90 -12.07 -12.21 -19.91
N SER A 91 -11.33 -13.33 -19.91
CA SER A 91 -10.73 -13.88 -18.69
C SER A 91 -9.81 -12.90 -17.97
N ILE A 92 -8.85 -12.29 -18.68
CA ILE A 92 -7.90 -11.35 -18.09
C ILE A 92 -8.59 -10.06 -17.63
N ASN A 93 -9.55 -9.55 -18.40
CA ASN A 93 -10.26 -8.32 -18.02
C ASN A 93 -11.23 -8.53 -16.85
N SER A 94 -11.89 -9.69 -16.76
CA SER A 94 -12.68 -10.07 -15.58
C SER A 94 -11.81 -10.19 -14.34
N TYR A 95 -10.63 -10.81 -14.46
CA TYR A 95 -9.64 -10.86 -13.38
C TYR A 95 -9.20 -9.45 -12.96
N LEU A 96 -8.88 -8.57 -13.91
CA LEU A 96 -8.47 -7.20 -13.64
C LEU A 96 -9.60 -6.39 -12.98
N ALA A 97 -10.84 -6.53 -13.45
CA ALA A 97 -12.00 -5.83 -12.89
C ALA A 97 -12.22 -6.16 -11.41
N VAL A 98 -12.09 -7.44 -11.03
CA VAL A 98 -12.17 -7.85 -9.61
C VAL A 98 -10.93 -7.38 -8.84
N SER A 99 -9.74 -7.47 -9.43
CA SER A 99 -8.48 -7.06 -8.79
C SER A 99 -8.43 -5.56 -8.48
N LEU A 100 -9.03 -4.71 -9.33
CA LEU A 100 -9.11 -3.26 -9.14
C LEU A 100 -9.93 -2.85 -7.91
N PHE A 101 -10.73 -3.76 -7.36
CA PHE A 101 -11.48 -3.52 -6.12
C PHE A 101 -10.58 -3.17 -4.94
N LEU A 102 -9.32 -3.65 -4.93
CA LEU A 102 -8.33 -3.30 -3.92
C LEU A 102 -8.00 -1.80 -3.87
N PHE A 103 -8.15 -1.10 -5.00
CA PHE A 103 -7.79 0.30 -5.12
C PHE A 103 -9.01 1.21 -5.06
N SER A 104 -10.11 0.83 -5.72
CA SER A 104 -11.36 1.58 -5.70
C SER A 104 -12.53 0.73 -6.20
N PRO A 105 -13.65 0.69 -5.46
CA PRO A 105 -14.89 0.08 -5.94
C PRO A 105 -15.39 0.70 -7.26
N VAL A 106 -15.17 2.01 -7.46
CA VAL A 106 -15.57 2.71 -8.69
C VAL A 106 -14.78 2.18 -9.87
N LEU A 107 -13.44 2.05 -9.75
CA LEU A 107 -12.59 1.49 -10.81
C LEU A 107 -12.98 0.05 -11.14
N SER A 108 -13.28 -0.76 -10.14
CA SER A 108 -13.74 -2.14 -10.31
C SER A 108 -15.03 -2.22 -11.14
N ILE A 109 -16.05 -1.43 -10.77
CA ILE A 109 -17.33 -1.40 -11.49
C ILE A 109 -17.14 -0.86 -12.91
N THR A 110 -16.40 0.23 -13.08
CA THR A 110 -16.12 0.81 -14.41
C THR A 110 -15.42 -0.21 -15.31
N TRP A 111 -14.42 -0.92 -14.81
CA TRP A 111 -13.70 -1.93 -15.60
C TRP A 111 -14.55 -3.17 -15.89
N LEU A 112 -15.46 -3.53 -14.99
CA LEU A 112 -16.42 -4.60 -15.23
C LEU A 112 -17.36 -4.26 -16.40
N ILE A 113 -17.83 -3.01 -16.49
CA ILE A 113 -18.62 -2.53 -17.63
C ILE A 113 -17.81 -2.64 -18.94
N ILE A 114 -16.55 -2.22 -18.93
CA ILE A 114 -15.64 -2.37 -20.09
C ILE A 114 -15.51 -3.85 -20.47
N THR A 115 -15.37 -4.73 -19.49
CA THR A 115 -15.26 -6.18 -19.70
C THR A 115 -16.51 -6.74 -20.37
N MET A 116 -17.70 -6.28 -19.99
CA MET A 116 -18.96 -6.67 -20.64
C MET A 116 -19.03 -6.21 -22.09
N ILE A 117 -18.55 -4.99 -22.39
CA ILE A 117 -18.45 -4.47 -23.77
C ILE A 117 -17.47 -5.31 -24.60
N ILE A 118 -16.32 -5.67 -24.03
CA ILE A 118 -15.34 -6.57 -24.67
C ILE A 118 -16.00 -7.93 -24.96
N GLY A 119 -16.71 -8.51 -23.98
CA GLY A 119 -17.43 -9.78 -24.14
C GLY A 119 -18.47 -9.72 -25.26
N TRP A 120 -19.27 -8.65 -25.30
CA TRP A 120 -20.24 -8.41 -26.37
C TRP A 120 -19.57 -8.30 -27.74
N SER A 121 -18.48 -7.53 -27.86
CA SER A 121 -17.71 -7.38 -29.09
C SER A 121 -17.19 -8.73 -29.63
N ARG A 122 -16.71 -9.60 -28.73
CA ARG A 122 -16.21 -10.94 -29.13
C ARG A 122 -17.30 -11.86 -29.67
N ILE A 123 -18.54 -11.72 -29.18
CA ILE A 123 -19.71 -12.44 -29.71
C ILE A 123 -20.16 -11.82 -31.03
N HIS A 124 -20.28 -10.48 -31.10
CA HIS A 124 -20.78 -9.76 -32.28
C HIS A 124 -19.87 -9.94 -33.50
N LEU A 125 -18.54 -9.96 -33.29
CA LEU A 125 -17.55 -10.20 -34.36
C LEU A 125 -17.41 -11.68 -34.74
N ASN A 126 -18.29 -12.57 -34.24
CA ASN A 126 -18.26 -14.02 -34.46
C ASN A 126 -16.90 -14.66 -34.13
N ARG A 127 -16.14 -14.07 -33.19
CA ARG A 127 -14.82 -14.58 -32.79
C ARG A 127 -14.94 -15.68 -31.74
N HIS A 128 -15.98 -15.64 -30.92
CA HIS A 128 -16.24 -16.55 -29.79
C HIS A 128 -17.73 -16.86 -29.64
N SER A 129 -18.07 -18.05 -29.14
CA SER A 129 -19.44 -18.37 -28.76
C SER A 129 -19.82 -17.72 -27.42
N LYS A 130 -21.13 -17.65 -27.11
CA LYS A 130 -21.62 -17.14 -25.82
C LYS A 130 -21.08 -17.96 -24.63
N SER A 131 -20.98 -19.29 -24.79
CA SER A 131 -20.44 -20.18 -23.77
C SER A 131 -18.93 -19.98 -23.55
N ASP A 132 -18.16 -19.73 -24.62
CA ASP A 132 -16.71 -19.46 -24.49
C ASP A 132 -16.44 -18.15 -23.75
N VAL A 133 -17.26 -17.13 -23.98
CA VAL A 133 -17.18 -15.84 -23.29
C VAL A 133 -17.60 -15.97 -21.82
N LEU A 134 -18.70 -16.68 -21.55
CA LEU A 134 -19.16 -16.92 -20.18
C LEU A 134 -18.14 -17.72 -19.36
N LEU A 135 -17.54 -18.76 -19.95
CA LEU A 135 -16.52 -19.56 -19.29
C LEU A 135 -15.28 -18.71 -18.93
N GLY A 136 -14.82 -17.88 -19.88
CA GLY A 136 -13.73 -16.94 -19.62
C GLY A 136 -14.04 -15.95 -18.51
N PHE A 137 -15.26 -15.40 -18.51
CA PHE A 137 -15.73 -14.48 -17.48
C PHE A 137 -15.71 -15.12 -16.08
N ILE A 138 -16.26 -16.33 -15.94
CA ILE A 138 -16.29 -17.07 -14.66
C ILE A 138 -14.87 -17.35 -14.18
N MET A 139 -13.98 -17.84 -15.04
CA MET A 139 -12.59 -18.10 -14.68
C MET A 139 -11.85 -16.84 -14.21
N GLY A 140 -12.05 -15.73 -14.92
CA GLY A 140 -11.47 -14.45 -14.53
C GLY A 140 -11.95 -13.96 -13.17
N ILE A 141 -13.26 -14.05 -12.89
CA ILE A 141 -13.82 -13.71 -11.58
C ILE A 141 -13.25 -14.60 -10.48
N LEU A 142 -13.20 -15.92 -10.69
CA LEU A 142 -12.66 -16.85 -9.70
C LEU A 142 -11.19 -16.54 -9.39
N ALA A 143 -10.37 -16.31 -10.41
CA ALA A 143 -8.98 -15.88 -10.24
C ALA A 143 -8.89 -14.55 -9.47
N GLY A 144 -9.80 -13.61 -9.77
CA GLY A 144 -9.87 -12.32 -9.07
C GLY A 144 -10.22 -12.47 -7.60
N ILE A 145 -11.20 -13.31 -7.25
CA ILE A 145 -11.58 -13.61 -5.86
C ILE A 145 -10.41 -14.27 -5.12
N VAL A 146 -9.74 -15.24 -5.75
CA VAL A 146 -8.53 -15.86 -5.19
C VAL A 146 -7.47 -14.79 -4.92
N PHE A 147 -7.25 -13.87 -5.86
CA PHE A 147 -6.31 -12.77 -5.68
C PHE A 147 -6.68 -11.86 -4.51
N LEU A 148 -7.94 -11.40 -4.41
CA LEU A 148 -8.41 -10.62 -3.27
C LEU A 148 -8.20 -11.37 -1.94
N ASN A 149 -8.47 -12.68 -1.90
CA ASN A 149 -8.26 -13.50 -0.72
C ASN A 149 -6.77 -13.65 -0.36
N THR A 150 -5.86 -13.74 -1.34
CA THR A 150 -4.41 -13.72 -1.07
C THR A 150 -3.95 -12.36 -0.54
N GLN A 151 -4.60 -11.27 -0.97
CA GLN A 151 -4.32 -9.96 -0.39
C GLN A 151 -4.88 -9.85 1.02
N ASN A 152 -6.09 -10.33 1.29
CA ASN A 152 -6.68 -10.32 2.63
C ASN A 152 -5.93 -11.23 3.64
N LYS A 153 -5.16 -12.22 3.18
CA LYS A 153 -4.27 -13.02 4.03
C LYS A 153 -2.96 -12.30 4.39
N PHE A 154 -2.51 -11.34 3.58
CA PHE A 154 -1.31 -10.52 3.85
C PHE A 154 -1.66 -9.11 4.38
N ASN A 155 -2.85 -8.62 4.07
CA ASN A 155 -3.55 -7.54 4.73
C ASN A 155 -4.45 -8.18 5.78
N TYR A 156 -3.88 -8.56 6.91
CA TYR A 156 -4.64 -8.54 8.16
C TYR A 156 -4.89 -7.05 8.53
N ILE A 157 -5.59 -6.33 7.66
CA ILE A 157 -6.46 -5.25 8.09
C ILE A 157 -7.80 -5.96 8.20
N PRO A 158 -8.19 -6.49 9.38
CA PRO A 158 -9.59 -6.76 9.56
C PRO A 158 -10.29 -5.43 9.33
N THR A 159 -11.20 -5.39 8.36
CA THR A 159 -12.44 -4.64 8.48
C THR A 159 -13.13 -5.13 9.76
N VAL A 160 -12.59 -4.72 10.90
CA VAL A 160 -13.41 -4.51 12.08
C VAL A 160 -14.24 -3.31 11.66
N GLN A 161 -15.44 -3.60 11.14
CA GLN A 161 -16.58 -2.78 11.50
C GLN A 161 -16.46 -2.62 13.01
N ILE A 162 -16.10 -1.42 13.48
CA ILE A 162 -16.18 -1.12 14.90
C ILE A 162 -17.68 -1.13 15.21
N LYS A 163 -18.23 -2.33 15.41
CA LYS A 163 -19.17 -2.53 16.48
C LYS A 163 -18.36 -2.28 17.74
N ASN A 164 -18.83 -1.35 18.56
CA ASN A 164 -18.23 -0.93 19.82
C ASN A 164 -18.11 -2.06 20.88
N ASP A 165 -18.17 -3.35 20.49
CA ASP A 165 -18.42 -4.48 21.40
C ASP A 165 -17.45 -5.67 21.26
N GLU A 166 -16.35 -5.58 20.50
CA GLU A 166 -15.33 -6.66 20.48
C GLU A 166 -13.93 -6.14 20.84
N PHE A 167 -13.76 -5.75 22.10
CA PHE A 167 -12.45 -5.78 22.77
C PHE A 167 -12.04 -7.25 22.93
N THR A 168 -11.46 -7.85 21.89
CA THR A 168 -10.91 -9.21 21.99
C THR A 168 -9.59 -9.18 22.75
N THR A 169 -9.52 -10.02 23.76
CA THR A 169 -8.58 -10.10 24.87
C THR A 169 -7.17 -10.53 24.44
N CYS A 170 -6.12 -9.99 25.07
CA CYS A 170 -4.85 -10.72 25.16
C CYS A 170 -5.03 -11.80 26.25
N GLU A 171 -5.65 -12.94 25.94
CA GLU A 171 -5.89 -14.02 26.92
C GLU A 171 -4.56 -14.60 27.48
N ASN A 172 -4.34 -14.58 28.80
CA ASN A 172 -4.58 -15.76 29.67
C ASN A 172 -4.22 -15.62 31.16
N SER A 173 -5.09 -16.27 31.96
CA SER A 173 -4.94 -16.94 33.27
C SER A 173 -4.33 -16.26 34.51
N THR A 174 -5.15 -16.36 35.58
CA THR A 174 -4.90 -16.17 37.02
C THR A 174 -4.63 -14.76 37.50
N ILE A 175 -5.72 -14.17 38.03
CA ILE A 175 -5.78 -12.97 38.85
C ILE A 175 -4.87 -13.17 40.06
N ASN A 176 -3.74 -12.47 40.08
CA ASN A 176 -3.05 -12.10 41.31
C ASN A 176 -2.76 -10.59 41.21
N GLU A 177 -2.91 -9.90 42.35
CA GLU A 177 -2.75 -8.47 42.63
C GLU A 177 -2.41 -7.54 41.44
N VAL A 178 -3.25 -6.51 41.23
CA VAL A 178 -3.05 -5.45 40.22
C VAL A 178 -1.65 -4.86 40.37
N THR A 179 -0.75 -5.25 39.47
CA THR A 179 0.57 -4.64 39.36
C THR A 179 0.46 -3.29 38.66
N ASN A 180 0.96 -2.24 39.31
CA ASN A 180 1.13 -0.93 38.67
C ASN A 180 2.37 -0.98 37.79
N GLY A 181 2.22 -1.53 36.58
CA GLY A 181 3.24 -1.43 35.54
C GLY A 181 3.59 0.03 35.26
N LEU A 182 4.84 0.30 34.91
CA LEU A 182 5.31 1.63 34.54
C LEU A 182 5.61 1.71 33.06
N LEU A 183 5.35 2.87 32.47
CA LEU A 183 5.56 3.15 31.06
C LEU A 183 6.58 4.27 30.86
N GLU A 184 7.70 3.95 30.23
CA GLU A 184 8.70 4.94 29.82
C GLU A 184 8.63 5.15 28.30
N VAL A 185 8.50 6.42 27.91
CA VAL A 185 8.54 6.85 26.52
C VAL A 185 9.50 8.01 26.36
N HIS A 186 10.43 7.89 25.43
CA HIS A 186 11.39 8.93 25.10
C HIS A 186 11.70 8.98 23.59
N PRO A 187 11.99 10.17 23.03
CA PRO A 187 11.87 11.48 23.67
C PRO A 187 10.41 11.92 23.82
N LYS A 188 10.13 12.85 24.75
CA LYS A 188 8.78 13.44 24.92
C LYS A 188 8.40 14.39 23.79
N GLU A 189 9.40 14.92 23.09
CA GLU A 189 9.22 15.78 21.94
C GLU A 189 10.22 15.37 20.84
N SER A 190 9.75 15.24 19.60
CA SER A 190 10.57 14.84 18.46
C SER A 190 9.89 15.18 17.13
N PHE A 191 10.64 15.20 16.03
CA PHE A 191 10.04 15.31 14.71
C PHE A 191 9.37 14.01 14.26
N ILE A 192 8.35 14.11 13.41
CA ILE A 192 7.53 12.97 12.96
C ILE A 192 8.31 11.82 12.28
N ASP A 193 9.53 12.08 11.80
CA ASP A 193 10.44 11.08 11.20
C ASP A 193 11.47 10.48 12.18
N GLU A 194 11.58 11.02 13.39
CA GLU A 194 12.54 10.56 14.40
C GLU A 194 11.98 9.38 15.21
N PRO A 195 12.83 8.45 15.70
CA PRO A 195 12.36 7.31 16.48
C PRO A 195 11.77 7.73 17.83
N VAL A 196 10.83 6.93 18.33
CA VAL A 196 10.30 6.98 19.70
C VAL A 196 10.52 5.61 20.33
N PHE A 197 11.13 5.60 21.49
CA PHE A 197 11.43 4.41 22.25
C PHE A 197 10.38 4.24 23.35
N ILE A 198 9.78 3.05 23.40
CA ILE A 198 8.71 2.70 24.33
C ILE A 198 9.14 1.46 25.10
N THR A 199 9.11 1.53 26.43
CA THR A 199 9.43 0.41 27.31
C THR A 199 8.45 0.39 28.48
N ALA A 200 7.87 -0.77 28.75
CA ALA A 200 7.09 -1.00 29.97
C ALA A 200 7.89 -1.88 30.93
N PHE A 201 7.81 -1.59 32.23
CA PHE A 201 8.60 -2.23 33.29
C PHE A 201 7.76 -2.40 34.56
N LYS A 202 8.26 -3.19 35.53
CA LYS A 202 7.53 -3.58 36.75
C LYS A 202 6.25 -4.36 36.48
N LEU A 203 6.24 -5.13 35.39
CA LEU A 203 5.21 -6.13 35.14
C LEU A 203 5.56 -7.42 35.89
N GLU A 204 4.58 -8.28 36.11
CA GLU A 204 4.87 -9.66 36.52
C GLU A 204 5.65 -10.37 35.40
N PRO A 205 6.60 -11.27 35.73
CA PRO A 205 7.28 -12.08 34.73
C PRO A 205 6.28 -12.77 33.80
N PHE A 206 6.45 -12.63 32.48
CA PHE A 206 5.56 -13.22 31.48
C PHE A 206 4.11 -12.71 31.46
N GLN A 207 3.82 -11.59 32.14
CA GLN A 207 2.51 -10.95 32.10
C GLN A 207 2.22 -10.37 30.71
N ASN A 208 0.99 -10.57 30.24
CA ASN A 208 0.51 -9.94 29.02
C ASN A 208 0.04 -8.51 29.32
N ALA A 209 0.38 -7.57 28.44
CA ALA A 209 -0.09 -6.20 28.50
C ALA A 209 -0.35 -5.64 27.11
N VAL A 210 -1.24 -4.65 27.02
CA VAL A 210 -1.48 -3.89 25.78
C VAL A 210 -0.77 -2.56 25.87
N ILE A 211 -0.08 -2.20 24.80
CA ILE A 211 0.39 -0.83 24.59
C ILE A 211 -0.46 -0.23 23.48
N ARG A 212 -1.10 0.90 23.78
CA ARG A 212 -2.05 1.56 22.89
C ARG A 212 -1.57 2.96 22.57
N VAL A 213 -1.77 3.39 21.33
CA VAL A 213 -1.44 4.76 20.87
C VAL A 213 -2.67 5.41 20.29
N LYS A 214 -3.02 6.59 20.78
CA LYS A 214 -4.13 7.41 20.27
C LYS A 214 -3.61 8.78 19.86
N SER A 215 -4.20 9.35 18.82
CA SER A 215 -3.94 10.73 18.41
C SER A 215 -5.19 11.33 17.75
N THR A 216 -5.27 12.65 17.70
CA THR A 216 -6.28 13.38 16.93
C THR A 216 -5.56 14.23 15.90
N ASP A 217 -5.94 14.07 14.63
CA ASP A 217 -5.31 14.81 13.53
C ASP A 217 -5.85 16.25 13.43
N SER A 218 -5.28 17.08 12.54
CA SER A 218 -5.66 18.50 12.44
C SER A 218 -7.07 18.73 11.89
N SER A 219 -7.74 17.71 11.36
CA SER A 219 -9.16 17.75 10.97
C SER A 219 -10.11 17.29 12.07
N GLY A 220 -9.57 16.92 13.24
CA GLY A 220 -10.31 16.37 14.36
C GLY A 220 -10.65 14.89 14.21
N ASN A 221 -10.10 14.18 13.22
CA ASN A 221 -10.29 12.74 13.10
C ASN A 221 -9.40 12.01 14.12
N LYS A 222 -9.98 11.03 14.83
CA LYS A 222 -9.22 10.24 15.81
C LYS A 222 -8.52 9.08 15.12
N TRP A 223 -7.35 8.75 15.62
CA TRP A 223 -6.51 7.67 15.13
C TRP A 223 -6.07 6.80 16.29
N GLU A 224 -6.04 5.49 16.08
CA GLU A 224 -5.70 4.52 17.11
C GLU A 224 -4.93 3.33 16.55
N SER A 225 -3.98 2.83 17.33
CA SER A 225 -3.43 1.48 17.21
C SER A 225 -3.21 0.88 18.59
N PHE A 226 -3.02 -0.43 18.62
CA PHE A 226 -2.61 -1.15 19.82
C PHE A 226 -1.79 -2.39 19.46
N ALA A 227 -1.01 -2.86 20.41
CA ALA A 227 -0.32 -4.13 20.31
C ALA A 227 -0.25 -4.83 21.67
N CYS A 228 -0.56 -6.13 21.67
CA CYS A 228 -0.39 -7.02 22.81
C CYS A 228 1.07 -7.47 22.88
N TYR A 229 1.66 -7.50 24.07
CA TYR A 229 2.99 -8.05 24.32
C TYR A 229 2.97 -8.94 25.55
N GLN A 230 3.96 -9.83 25.62
CA GLN A 230 4.28 -10.58 26.83
C GLN A 230 5.59 -10.04 27.41
N ALA A 231 5.59 -9.71 28.71
CA ALA A 231 6.79 -9.31 29.41
C ALA A 231 7.83 -10.45 29.45
N ASN A 232 9.10 -10.11 29.52
CA ASN A 232 10.15 -11.11 29.73
C ASN A 232 10.20 -11.60 31.20
N GLU A 233 11.16 -12.46 31.51
CA GLU A 233 11.40 -12.98 32.87
C GLU A 233 11.68 -11.89 33.93
N SER A 234 12.08 -10.70 33.49
CA SER A 234 12.35 -9.54 34.35
C SER A 234 11.16 -8.57 34.43
N GLY A 235 10.00 -8.90 33.85
CA GLY A 235 8.83 -8.03 33.87
C GLY A 235 8.96 -6.80 32.97
N ILE A 236 9.68 -6.94 31.85
CA ILE A 236 9.95 -5.85 30.90
C ILE A 236 9.38 -6.18 29.51
N ILE A 237 8.70 -5.18 28.93
CA ILE A 237 8.33 -5.15 27.50
C ILE A 237 9.15 -4.04 26.84
N ASN A 238 9.90 -4.39 25.79
CA ASN A 238 10.69 -3.43 25.01
C ASN A 238 10.36 -3.59 23.52
N LEU A 239 9.74 -2.56 22.94
CA LEU A 239 9.24 -2.57 21.56
C LEU A 239 10.35 -2.62 20.50
N ASP A 240 11.58 -2.22 20.84
CA ASP A 240 12.72 -2.34 19.93
C ASP A 240 13.19 -3.78 19.80
N LEU A 241 12.91 -4.60 20.81
CA LEU A 241 13.47 -5.95 20.98
C LEU A 241 12.44 -7.06 20.73
N GLN A 242 11.15 -6.76 20.82
CA GLN A 242 10.09 -7.76 20.84
C GLN A 242 9.12 -7.61 19.66
N GLU A 243 8.62 -8.75 19.19
CA GLU A 243 7.47 -8.82 18.29
C GLU A 243 6.19 -8.85 19.13
N PRO A 244 5.11 -8.15 18.72
CA PRO A 244 3.84 -8.24 19.42
C PRO A 244 3.16 -9.60 19.23
N LEU A 245 2.28 -9.95 20.16
CA LEU A 245 1.40 -11.11 20.04
C LEU A 245 0.39 -10.93 18.90
N ASN A 246 -0.20 -12.04 18.46
CA ASN A 246 -1.28 -12.06 17.48
C ASN A 246 -2.45 -11.15 17.93
N GLN A 247 -3.27 -10.70 16.97
CA GLN A 247 -4.39 -9.77 17.18
C GLN A 247 -3.98 -8.32 17.50
N SER A 248 -2.69 -8.01 17.41
CA SER A 248 -2.18 -6.64 17.41
C SER A 248 -2.47 -5.90 16.11
N SER A 249 -2.36 -4.57 16.11
CA SER A 249 -2.56 -3.73 14.92
C SER A 249 -1.49 -3.95 13.83
N TYR A 250 -0.40 -4.64 14.17
CA TYR A 250 0.66 -5.04 13.25
C TYR A 250 1.32 -6.35 13.72
N ILE A 251 2.10 -6.96 12.82
CA ILE A 251 2.92 -8.16 13.07
C ILE A 251 4.38 -7.84 12.78
N GLY A 252 5.31 -8.67 13.26
CA GLY A 252 6.74 -8.46 13.09
C GLY A 252 7.34 -7.48 14.10
N ARG A 253 8.66 -7.61 14.30
CA ARG A 253 9.43 -6.75 15.21
C ARG A 253 9.65 -5.36 14.59
N HIS A 254 8.80 -4.41 14.96
CA HIS A 254 8.83 -3.04 14.48
C HIS A 254 8.67 -2.03 15.62
N ALA A 255 9.75 -1.36 16.02
CA ALA A 255 9.74 -0.35 17.09
C ALA A 255 8.66 0.73 16.92
N MET A 256 8.52 1.25 15.69
CA MET A 256 7.54 2.27 15.33
C MET A 256 6.20 1.68 14.86
N GLY A 257 5.98 0.37 15.07
CA GLY A 257 4.79 -0.39 14.68
C GLY A 257 3.49 0.33 14.95
N LEU A 258 3.32 0.74 16.21
CA LEU A 258 2.12 1.43 16.69
C LEU A 258 1.84 2.75 15.95
N PHE A 259 2.86 3.47 15.47
CA PHE A 259 2.64 4.76 14.82
C PHE A 259 2.19 4.62 13.36
N TRP A 260 2.78 3.70 12.59
CA TRP A 260 2.40 3.52 11.19
C TRP A 260 1.18 2.62 11.00
N SER A 261 0.83 1.80 12.00
CA SER A 261 -0.31 0.89 11.95
C SER A 261 -1.63 1.51 12.46
N MET A 262 -1.65 2.83 12.72
CA MET A 262 -2.85 3.50 13.21
C MET A 262 -3.98 3.46 12.19
N LYS A 263 -5.19 3.27 12.69
CA LYS A 263 -6.43 3.29 11.92
C LYS A 263 -7.25 4.51 12.31
N PRO A 264 -7.91 5.16 11.36
CA PRO A 264 -8.75 6.30 11.67
C PRO A 264 -10.16 5.88 12.10
N GLU A 265 -10.81 6.73 12.88
CA GLU A 265 -12.24 6.63 13.21
C GLU A 265 -13.10 6.85 11.95
N ARG A 266 -12.76 7.86 11.14
CA ARG A 266 -13.35 8.09 9.81
C ARG A 266 -12.33 7.76 8.73
N LEU A 267 -12.72 6.97 7.71
CA LEU A 267 -11.85 6.52 6.60
C LEU A 267 -11.39 7.68 5.69
N GLU A 268 -10.55 8.57 6.22
CA GLU A 268 -10.00 9.75 5.59
C GLU A 268 -8.47 9.79 5.78
N PRO A 269 -7.70 10.42 4.87
CA PRO A 269 -6.25 10.56 5.03
C PRO A 269 -5.87 11.39 6.25
N PHE A 270 -4.80 10.99 6.94
CA PHE A 270 -4.28 11.71 8.11
C PHE A 270 -3.93 13.16 7.77
N GLN A 271 -4.54 14.11 8.49
CA GLN A 271 -4.27 15.54 8.31
C GLN A 271 -3.22 16.03 9.31
N TYR A 272 -2.08 16.48 8.80
CA TYR A 272 -0.97 16.93 9.63
C TYR A 272 -1.17 18.37 10.11
N GLY A 273 -1.08 18.57 11.42
CA GLY A 273 -0.90 19.89 12.04
C GLY A 273 0.59 20.22 12.24
N THR A 274 0.88 21.37 12.86
CA THR A 274 2.27 21.74 13.22
C THR A 274 2.84 20.83 14.31
N ASN A 275 2.03 20.60 15.35
CA ASN A 275 2.34 19.70 16.45
C ASN A 275 1.19 18.69 16.55
N LEU A 276 1.53 17.44 16.81
CA LEU A 276 0.59 16.34 16.97
C LEU A 276 0.88 15.63 18.28
N ASP A 277 -0.12 15.54 19.15
CA ASP A 277 0.02 14.83 20.41
C ASP A 277 -0.39 13.37 20.24
N PHE A 278 0.43 12.49 20.79
CA PHE A 278 0.22 11.05 20.80
C PHE A 278 0.17 10.57 22.25
N ASP A 279 -0.99 10.04 22.61
CA ASP A 279 -1.26 9.43 23.90
C ASP A 279 -0.87 7.97 23.83
N ILE A 280 0.11 7.56 24.62
CA ILE A 280 0.62 6.18 24.70
C ILE A 280 0.25 5.65 26.08
N SER A 281 -0.55 4.59 26.13
CA SER A 281 -1.01 3.98 27.38
C SER A 281 -0.59 2.52 27.51
N LEU A 282 -0.40 2.11 28.76
CA LEU A 282 -0.17 0.73 29.18
C LEU A 282 -1.45 0.22 29.82
N GLU A 283 -2.04 -0.83 29.24
CA GLU A 283 -3.25 -1.47 29.76
C GLU A 283 -2.91 -2.89 30.25
N ILE A 284 -3.26 -3.18 31.49
CA ILE A 284 -3.12 -4.49 32.13
C ILE A 284 -4.53 -4.91 32.57
N ASP A 285 -4.95 -6.12 32.21
CA ASP A 285 -6.30 -6.64 32.51
C ASP A 285 -7.42 -5.65 32.13
N HIS A 286 -7.29 -5.00 30.97
CA HIS A 286 -8.21 -3.99 30.43
C HIS A 286 -8.31 -2.68 31.22
N VAL A 287 -7.44 -2.47 32.20
CA VAL A 287 -7.35 -1.22 32.95
C VAL A 287 -6.13 -0.44 32.46
N GLU A 288 -6.34 0.80 32.06
CA GLU A 288 -5.24 1.73 31.80
C GLU A 288 -4.52 2.01 33.13
N THR A 289 -3.27 1.56 33.21
CA THR A 289 -2.44 1.66 34.42
C THR A 289 -1.53 2.89 34.38
N GLU A 290 -1.03 3.23 33.20
CA GLU A 290 -0.16 4.37 32.97
C GLU A 290 -0.44 4.99 31.60
N LYS A 291 -0.23 6.30 31.51
CA LYS A 291 -0.40 7.06 30.27
C LYS A 291 0.66 8.14 30.15
N VAL A 292 1.25 8.21 28.96
CA VAL A 292 2.26 9.20 28.60
C VAL A 292 1.87 9.86 27.29
N THR A 293 1.79 11.19 27.30
CA THR A 293 1.64 11.98 26.08
C THR A 293 3.01 12.42 25.57
N ILE A 294 3.25 12.26 24.27
CA ILE A 294 4.40 12.83 23.56
C ILE A 294 3.92 13.77 22.47
N THR A 295 4.76 14.75 22.12
CA THR A 295 4.47 15.69 21.03
C THR A 295 5.39 15.41 19.84
N ARG A 296 4.76 15.23 18.67
CA ARG A 296 5.44 15.01 17.38
C ARG A 296 5.33 16.27 16.54
N LYS A 297 6.48 16.89 16.27
CA LYS A 297 6.61 18.09 15.44
C LYS A 297 6.61 17.71 13.96
N THR A 298 5.93 18.49 13.15
CA THR A 298 5.99 18.38 11.70
C THR A 298 6.84 19.49 11.11
N TYR A 299 7.04 19.43 9.79
CA TYR A 299 7.83 20.41 9.05
C TYR A 299 6.95 21.50 8.44
N HIS A 300 5.87 21.92 9.11
CA HIS A 300 4.95 22.94 8.60
C HIS A 300 5.40 24.37 8.93
N ASP A 301 6.06 24.60 10.07
CA ASP A 301 6.52 25.92 10.48
C ASP A 301 7.91 26.24 9.90
N LEU A 302 7.93 26.95 8.78
CA LEU A 302 9.16 27.38 8.11
C LEU A 302 10.05 28.27 8.98
N SER A 303 9.45 29.09 9.84
CA SER A 303 10.17 30.09 10.63
C SER A 303 11.00 29.42 11.72
N SER A 304 10.42 28.49 12.48
CA SER A 304 11.16 27.72 13.49
C SER A 304 12.24 26.83 12.89
N LEU A 305 12.05 26.38 11.65
CA LEU A 305 13.04 25.60 10.90
C LEU A 305 14.13 26.46 10.23
N GLN A 306 14.01 27.78 10.28
CA GLN A 306 14.88 28.73 9.60
C GLN A 306 14.93 28.50 8.07
N ILE A 307 13.80 28.15 7.48
CA ILE A 307 13.66 27.92 6.04
C ILE A 307 13.09 29.17 5.38
N ILE A 308 13.74 29.63 4.32
CA ILE A 308 13.26 30.68 3.43
C ILE A 308 12.54 30.00 2.26
N LYS A 309 11.36 30.51 1.92
CA LYS A 309 10.60 30.13 0.72
C LYS A 309 10.62 31.29 -0.27
N ALA A 310 10.98 31.02 -1.52
CA ALA A 310 10.84 31.94 -2.65
C ALA A 310 9.88 31.34 -3.68
N GLU A 311 8.96 32.14 -4.20
CA GLU A 311 8.03 31.71 -5.25
C GLU A 311 8.55 32.15 -6.62
N ILE A 312 8.52 31.23 -7.59
CA ILE A 312 8.94 31.45 -8.97
C ILE A 312 7.71 31.28 -9.85
N ARG A 313 7.38 32.29 -10.66
CA ARG A 313 6.15 32.34 -11.48
C ARG A 313 6.40 32.88 -12.90
N ASP A 314 7.65 32.86 -13.35
CA ASP A 314 8.05 33.31 -14.69
C ASP A 314 7.95 32.14 -15.68
N ASP A 315 9.03 31.78 -16.38
CA ASP A 315 9.03 30.64 -17.32
C ASP A 315 8.65 29.30 -16.67
N ILE A 316 8.92 29.18 -15.36
CA ILE A 316 8.57 28.02 -14.54
C ILE A 316 7.70 28.43 -13.36
N ILE A 317 6.80 27.53 -12.94
CA ILE A 317 6.00 27.69 -11.73
C ILE A 317 6.56 26.76 -10.64
N GLY A 318 7.20 27.33 -9.63
CA GLY A 318 7.86 26.57 -8.57
C GLY A 318 7.94 27.29 -7.23
N ASN A 319 8.11 26.53 -6.16
CA ASN A 319 8.45 27.05 -4.83
C ASN A 319 9.84 26.56 -4.46
N PHE A 320 10.77 27.48 -4.23
CA PHE A 320 12.13 27.18 -3.81
C PHE A 320 12.25 27.30 -2.29
N TYR A 321 12.76 26.25 -1.64
CA TYR A 321 12.94 26.16 -0.20
C TYR A 321 14.42 26.01 0.13
N GLN A 322 14.91 26.83 1.03
CA GLN A 322 16.30 26.83 1.44
C GLN A 322 16.42 27.12 2.94
N LYS A 323 17.12 26.24 3.68
CA LYS A 323 17.48 26.52 5.07
C LYS A 323 18.57 27.58 5.13
N LYS A 324 18.41 28.57 6.02
CA LYS A 324 19.44 29.57 6.32
C LYS A 324 20.74 28.87 6.72
N ASP A 325 21.86 29.41 6.24
CA ASP A 325 23.21 28.97 6.57
C ASP A 325 23.55 27.48 6.28
N SER A 326 22.81 26.83 5.36
CA SER A 326 23.16 25.48 4.96
C SER A 326 24.43 25.46 4.10
N LYS A 327 25.30 24.47 4.33
CA LYS A 327 26.39 24.14 3.40
C LYS A 327 25.82 23.79 2.03
N SER A 328 26.60 24.01 0.97
CA SER A 328 26.20 23.65 -0.40
C SER A 328 25.91 22.15 -0.48
N LYS A 329 24.63 21.80 -0.61
CA LYS A 329 24.16 20.47 -0.98
C LYS A 329 23.61 20.52 -2.40
N PRO A 330 23.54 19.38 -3.12
CA PRO A 330 22.86 19.31 -4.39
C PRO A 330 21.40 19.79 -4.28
N ILE A 331 20.94 20.51 -5.30
CA ILE A 331 19.56 20.95 -5.40
C ILE A 331 18.69 19.72 -5.71
N ILE A 332 17.59 19.56 -4.98
CA ILE A 332 16.57 18.55 -5.27
C ILE A 332 15.44 19.23 -6.03
N VAL A 333 15.14 18.76 -7.24
CA VAL A 333 13.92 19.14 -7.95
C VAL A 333 12.85 18.11 -7.63
N LEU A 334 11.73 18.58 -7.12
CA LEU A 334 10.64 17.74 -6.65
C LEU A 334 9.43 17.94 -7.57
N LEU A 335 8.92 16.83 -8.10
CA LEU A 335 7.80 16.79 -9.04
C LEU A 335 6.61 16.10 -8.38
N GLY A 336 5.45 16.76 -8.43
CA GLY A 336 4.18 16.18 -7.98
C GLY A 336 3.74 14.98 -8.84
N GLY A 337 2.72 14.25 -8.36
CA GLY A 337 2.03 13.25 -9.17
C GLY A 337 1.01 13.86 -10.13
N SER A 338 0.14 13.03 -10.70
CA SER A 338 -0.90 13.43 -11.66
C SER A 338 -1.97 14.42 -11.16
N GLY A 339 -1.86 14.90 -9.92
CA GLY A 339 -2.70 15.98 -9.39
C GLY A 339 -2.08 17.37 -9.53
N GLY A 340 -0.82 17.49 -9.97
CA GLY A 340 -0.18 18.78 -10.28
C GLY A 340 0.07 19.68 -9.07
N ASN A 341 -0.22 19.20 -7.86
CA ASN A 341 -0.09 19.97 -6.64
C ASN A 341 1.35 20.02 -6.14
N PHE A 342 1.73 21.17 -5.58
CA PHE A 342 2.94 21.33 -4.79
C PHE A 342 2.98 20.29 -3.67
N GLN A 343 4.18 19.82 -3.35
CA GLN A 343 4.43 18.83 -2.32
C GLN A 343 5.11 19.51 -1.11
N ASN A 344 4.52 20.62 -0.65
CA ASN A 344 5.08 21.52 0.36
C ASN A 344 5.70 20.77 1.55
N ASN A 345 5.02 19.76 2.09
CA ASN A 345 5.50 19.00 3.26
C ASN A 345 6.81 18.25 2.98
N LYS A 346 6.93 17.62 1.80
CA LYS A 346 8.17 16.94 1.39
C LYS A 346 9.28 17.93 1.11
N ALA A 347 8.95 19.06 0.48
CA ALA A 347 9.91 20.10 0.17
C ALA A 347 10.50 20.71 1.46
N THR A 348 9.64 21.06 2.42
CA THR A 348 10.10 21.60 3.71
C THR A 348 10.88 20.57 4.52
N TYR A 349 10.47 19.30 4.54
CA TYR A 349 11.23 18.22 5.18
C TYR A 349 12.67 18.13 4.64
N LEU A 350 12.82 18.05 3.31
CA LEU A 350 14.13 17.97 2.67
C LEU A 350 14.97 19.24 2.91
N ALA A 351 14.32 20.41 2.87
CA ALA A 351 14.96 21.68 3.20
C ALA A 351 15.44 21.73 4.66
N ALA A 352 14.65 21.20 5.61
CA ALA A 352 15.05 21.10 7.01
C ALA A 352 16.30 20.21 7.21
N LYS A 353 16.48 19.18 6.37
CA LYS A 353 17.69 18.35 6.29
C LYS A 353 18.85 19.04 5.54
N GLY A 354 18.67 20.29 5.12
CA GLY A 354 19.71 21.16 4.54
C GLY A 354 19.87 21.08 3.03
N TYR A 355 18.93 20.45 2.31
CA TYR A 355 18.94 20.47 0.85
C TYR A 355 18.24 21.73 0.33
N PRO A 356 18.78 22.43 -0.67
CA PRO A 356 17.98 23.34 -1.48
C PRO A 356 16.93 22.53 -2.26
N VAL A 357 15.67 22.94 -2.23
CA VAL A 357 14.58 22.20 -2.89
C VAL A 357 13.78 23.10 -3.80
N LEU A 358 13.61 22.71 -5.06
CA LEU A 358 12.67 23.31 -6.00
C LEU A 358 11.45 22.40 -6.15
N ASP A 359 10.34 22.75 -5.51
CA ASP A 359 9.04 22.09 -5.69
C ASP A 359 8.36 22.66 -6.93
N LEU A 360 8.35 21.88 -8.02
CA LEU A 360 8.05 22.34 -9.36
C LEU A 360 6.67 21.84 -9.82
N LYS A 361 5.85 22.76 -10.34
CA LYS A 361 4.66 22.43 -11.10
C LYS A 361 4.97 22.31 -12.58
N TYR A 362 4.29 21.39 -13.24
CA TYR A 362 4.48 21.09 -14.66
C TYR A 362 3.16 21.05 -15.46
N PHE A 363 2.00 21.17 -14.81
CA PHE A 363 0.69 21.31 -15.46
C PHE A 363 -0.35 21.90 -14.48
N GLY A 364 -1.48 22.40 -14.99
CA GLY A 364 -2.66 22.78 -14.22
C GLY A 364 -2.53 24.06 -13.38
N ASP A 365 -1.61 24.96 -13.73
CA ASP A 365 -1.44 26.24 -13.02
C ASP A 365 -0.91 27.34 -13.94
N GLY A 366 -1.46 28.55 -13.83
CA GLY A 366 -1.04 29.73 -14.59
C GLY A 366 -0.98 29.49 -16.10
N HIS A 367 0.21 29.65 -16.67
CA HIS A 367 0.51 29.47 -18.09
C HIS A 367 0.95 28.05 -18.47
N LEU A 368 0.95 27.10 -17.52
CA LEU A 368 1.27 25.71 -17.81
C LEU A 368 0.12 25.01 -18.55
N PRO A 369 0.39 23.91 -19.27
CA PRO A 369 -0.63 23.10 -19.91
C PRO A 369 -1.70 22.62 -18.92
N GLU A 370 -2.95 22.49 -19.39
CA GLU A 370 -4.08 21.96 -18.60
C GLU A 370 -4.00 20.45 -18.34
#